data_AF-A0A832FLK6-F1
#
_entry.id   AF-A0A832FLK6-F1
#
_cell.length_a   1.000
_cell.length_b   1.000
_cell.length_c   1.000
_cell.angle_alpha   90.00
_cell.angle_beta   90.00
_cell.angle_gamma   90.00
#
_symmetry.space_group_name_H-M   'P 1'
#
loop_
_entity.id
_entity.type
_entity.pdbx_description
1 polymer ?
#
loop_
_entity_poly.entity_id
_entity_poly.type
_entity_poly.pdbx_seq_one_letter_code
_entity_poly.pdbx_strand_id
1 'polypeptide(L)'
;IQPKAGRGVGAVDVPRGILFHDYEYDDAGICISANCIIPTNQNHANIQGDMDKLVPEMLQANKSQAEMELYLEMLVRAYDPCISCSTHYLNVTFVK
;
A
#
# COMPACT_ATOMS: atom_id res chain seq x y z
N ILE A 1 20.91 -12.59 -25.97
CA ILE A 1 21.26 -11.80 -24.76
C ILE A 1 21.70 -12.81 -23.71
N GLN A 2 22.86 -12.63 -23.06
CA GLN A 2 23.24 -13.45 -21.90
C GLN A 2 22.83 -12.73 -20.61
N PRO A 3 22.08 -13.37 -19.70
CA PRO A 3 21.74 -12.78 -18.41
C PRO A 3 22.99 -12.49 -17.58
N LYS A 4 22.88 -11.54 -16.65
CA LYS A 4 23.90 -11.21 -15.67
C LYS A 4 23.20 -10.89 -14.35
N ALA A 5 23.81 -11.26 -13.23
CA ALA A 5 23.31 -10.84 -11.93
C ALA A 5 23.26 -9.31 -11.81
N GLY A 6 22.26 -8.81 -11.09
CA GLY A 6 22.11 -7.38 -10.89
C GLY A 6 20.83 -6.98 -10.15
N ARG A 7 20.84 -5.74 -9.66
CA ARG A 7 19.70 -5.10 -9.00
C ARG A 7 19.16 -3.97 -9.86
N GLY A 8 17.85 -3.88 -10.00
CA GLY A 8 17.15 -2.84 -10.73
C GLY A 8 16.08 -2.20 -9.87
N VAL A 9 16.09 -0.87 -9.77
CA VAL A 9 15.07 -0.10 -9.06
C VAL A 9 14.37 0.82 -10.04
N GLY A 10 13.03 0.76 -10.06
CA GLY A 10 12.17 1.65 -10.82
C GLY A 10 11.24 2.42 -9.89
N ALA A 11 11.06 3.70 -10.18
CA ALA A 11 10.08 4.56 -9.50
C ALA A 11 9.23 5.26 -10.55
N VAL A 12 7.92 5.28 -10.34
CA VAL A 12 6.98 5.97 -11.23
C VAL A 12 5.80 6.52 -10.43
N ASP A 13 5.32 7.70 -10.82
CA ASP A 13 4.06 8.23 -10.31
C ASP A 13 2.88 7.46 -10.91
N VAL A 14 2.02 6.93 -10.04
CA VAL A 14 0.74 6.33 -10.40
C VAL A 14 -0.39 7.14 -9.74
N PRO A 15 -1.67 6.91 -10.09
CA PRO A 15 -2.77 7.78 -9.63
C PRO A 15 -2.90 7.96 -8.10
N ARG A 16 -2.34 7.03 -7.32
CA ARG A 16 -2.47 6.99 -5.85
C ARG A 16 -1.18 7.36 -5.10
N GLY A 17 -0.14 7.79 -5.81
CA GLY A 17 1.18 8.17 -5.28
C GLY A 17 2.34 7.47 -6.00
N ILE A 18 3.56 7.56 -5.45
CA ILE A 18 4.75 6.97 -6.08
C ILE A 18 4.79 5.46 -5.86
N LEU A 19 5.04 4.70 -6.93
CA LEU A 19 5.24 3.26 -6.92
C LEU A 19 6.72 2.94 -7.07
N PHE A 20 7.28 2.15 -6.14
CA PHE A 20 8.65 1.65 -6.23
C PHE A 20 8.68 0.14 -6.44
N HIS A 21 9.45 -0.30 -7.43
CA HIS A 21 9.76 -1.70 -7.70
C HIS A 21 11.27 -1.90 -7.62
N ASP A 22 11.72 -2.79 -6.74
CA ASP A 22 13.12 -3.13 -6.54
C ASP A 22 13.30 -4.64 -6.69
N TYR A 23 14.06 -5.06 -7.69
CA TYR A 23 14.26 -6.47 -8.02
C TYR A 23 15.75 -6.81 -8.06
N GLU A 24 16.08 -8.01 -7.62
CA GLU A 24 17.41 -8.60 -7.72
C GLU A 24 17.34 -9.90 -8.51
N TYR A 25 18.25 -10.06 -9.47
CA TYR A 25 18.35 -11.23 -10.35
C TYR A 25 19.73 -11.90 -10.22
N ASP A 26 19.77 -13.22 -10.37
CA ASP A 26 21.01 -14.00 -10.45
C ASP A 26 21.60 -14.08 -11.87
N ASP A 27 22.72 -14.79 -12.02
CA ASP A 27 23.40 -14.99 -13.31
C ASP A 27 22.61 -15.83 -14.33
N ALA A 28 21.60 -16.57 -13.89
CA ALA A 28 20.66 -17.28 -14.75
C ALA A 28 19.47 -16.40 -15.17
N GLY A 29 19.36 -15.18 -14.64
CA GLY A 29 18.25 -14.26 -14.87
C GLY A 29 17.00 -14.60 -14.04
N ILE A 30 17.16 -15.34 -12.95
CA ILE A 30 16.07 -15.67 -12.01
C ILE A 30 15.97 -14.58 -10.95
N CYS A 31 14.75 -14.11 -10.68
CA CYS A 31 14.48 -13.16 -9.60
C CYS A 31 14.69 -13.83 -8.25
N ILE A 32 15.64 -13.33 -7.46
CA ILE A 32 15.98 -13.85 -6.13
C ILE A 32 15.47 -12.96 -5.00
N SER A 33 15.11 -11.71 -5.30
CA SER A 33 14.53 -10.77 -4.33
C SER A 33 13.62 -9.77 -5.03
N ALA A 34 12.54 -9.39 -4.36
CA ALA A 34 11.60 -8.37 -4.81
C ALA A 34 11.09 -7.56 -3.61
N ASN A 35 11.20 -6.24 -3.71
CA ASN A 35 10.60 -5.30 -2.76
C ASN A 35 9.71 -4.31 -3.52
N CYS A 36 8.43 -4.27 -3.16
CA CYS A 36 7.43 -3.43 -3.80
C CYS A 36 6.86 -2.44 -2.78
N ILE A 37 7.16 -1.15 -2.93
CA ILE A 37 6.63 -0.10 -2.06
C ILE A 37 5.48 0.58 -2.78
N ILE A 38 4.27 0.15 -2.43
CA ILE A 38 3.03 0.55 -3.11
C ILE A 38 2.44 1.82 -2.49
N PRO A 39 1.86 2.74 -3.28
CA PRO A 39 1.36 4.01 -2.78
C PRO A 39 0.37 3.93 -1.61
N THR A 40 -0.62 3.05 -1.68
CA THR A 40 -1.63 2.90 -0.62
C THR A 40 -0.98 2.55 0.74
N ASN A 41 0.08 1.73 0.74
CA ASN A 41 0.79 1.37 1.98
C ASN A 41 1.51 2.59 2.58
N GLN A 42 2.03 3.48 1.74
CA GLN A 42 2.68 4.72 2.18
C GLN A 42 1.67 5.68 2.84
N ASN A 43 0.43 5.70 2.36
CA ASN A 43 -0.63 6.55 2.91
C ASN A 43 -1.30 5.98 4.16
N HIS A 44 -1.01 4.73 4.55
CA HIS A 44 -1.70 4.08 5.66
C HIS A 44 -1.52 4.82 7.00
N ALA A 45 -0.30 5.33 7.25
CA ALA A 45 -0.02 6.13 8.45
C ALA A 45 -0.77 7.47 8.45
N ASN A 46 -0.95 8.09 7.28
CA ASN A 46 -1.72 9.34 7.16
C ASN A 46 -3.20 9.11 7.42
N ILE A 47 -3.77 8.04 6.87
CA ILE A 47 -5.16 7.63 7.13
C ILE A 47 -5.38 7.44 8.64
N GLN A 48 -4.47 6.71 9.31
CA GLN A 48 -4.57 6.52 10.75
C GLN A 48 -4.47 7.85 11.52
N GLY A 49 -3.52 8.72 11.17
CA GLY A 49 -3.37 10.02 11.81
C GLY A 49 -4.62 10.91 11.65
N ASP A 50 -5.26 10.86 10.50
CA ASP A 50 -6.51 11.59 10.26
C ASP A 50 -7.67 11.00 11.06
N MET A 51 -7.76 9.67 11.19
CA MET A 51 -8.75 9.02 12.05
C MET A 51 -8.56 9.42 13.52
N ASP A 52 -7.31 9.37 14.01
CA ASP A 52 -6.97 9.73 15.40
C ASP A 52 -7.34 11.18 15.72
N LYS A 53 -7.29 12.07 14.74
CA LYS A 53 -7.72 13.46 14.86
C LYS A 53 -9.25 13.62 14.78
N LEU A 54 -9.90 13.00 13.79
CA LEU A 54 -11.32 13.20 13.52
C LEU A 54 -12.22 12.54 14.57
N VAL A 55 -11.85 11.38 15.10
CA VAL A 55 -12.69 10.65 16.07
C VAL A 55 -13.00 11.50 17.31
N PRO A 56 -12.02 12.14 17.99
CA PRO A 56 -12.29 13.06 19.09
C PRO A 56 -13.21 14.23 18.73
N GLU A 57 -13.02 14.85 17.55
CA GLU A 57 -13.84 15.97 17.08
C GLU A 57 -15.30 15.57 16.87
N MET A 58 -15.53 14.38 16.31
CA MET A 58 -16.86 13.83 16.10
C MET A 58 -17.57 13.46 17.41
N LEU A 59 -16.83 12.92 18.39
CA LEU A 59 -17.35 12.65 19.73
C LEU A 59 -17.75 13.94 20.44
N GLN A 60 -16.93 15.00 20.37
CA GLN A 60 -17.26 16.31 20.93
C GLN A 60 -18.50 16.94 20.26
N ALA A 61 -18.70 16.67 18.97
CA ALA A 61 -19.88 17.10 18.23
C ALA A 61 -21.14 16.24 18.49
N ASN A 62 -21.09 15.25 19.40
CA ASN A 62 -22.17 14.30 19.68
C ASN A 62 -22.71 13.60 18.43
N LYS A 63 -21.84 13.27 17.46
CA LYS A 63 -22.25 12.50 16.29
C LYS A 63 -22.67 11.09 16.69
N SER A 64 -23.70 10.57 16.04
CA SER A 64 -24.10 9.18 16.18
C SER A 64 -23.05 8.23 15.60
N GLN A 65 -23.09 6.96 16.00
CA GLN A 65 -22.20 5.94 15.46
C GLN A 65 -22.30 5.82 13.93
N ALA A 66 -23.51 5.86 13.38
CA ALA A 66 -23.74 5.75 11.94
C ALA A 66 -23.15 6.96 11.18
N GLU A 67 -23.22 8.16 11.75
CA GLU A 67 -22.55 9.33 11.18
C GLU A 67 -21.02 9.17 11.23
N MET A 68 -20.47 8.76 12.38
CA MET A 68 -19.03 8.57 12.51
C MET A 68 -18.50 7.51 11.52
N GLU A 69 -19.20 6.39 11.38
CA GLU A 69 -18.87 5.35 10.41
C GLU A 69 -18.84 5.90 8.98
N LEU A 70 -19.88 6.61 8.56
CA LEU A 70 -19.94 7.22 7.22
C LEU A 70 -18.78 8.21 6.99
N TYR A 71 -18.46 9.05 7.99
CA TYR A 71 -17.36 10.02 7.87
C TYR A 71 -16.00 9.33 7.77
N LEU A 72 -15.74 8.28 8.54
CA LEU A 72 -14.49 7.52 8.48
C LEU A 72 -14.37 6.74 7.17
N GLU A 73 -15.46 6.19 6.64
CA GLU A 73 -15.47 5.60 5.30
C GLU A 73 -15.16 6.62 4.21
N MET A 74 -15.75 7.82 4.31
CA MET A 74 -15.47 8.93 3.39
C MET A 74 -14.01 9.35 3.45
N LEU A 75 -13.41 9.44 4.65
CA LEU A 75 -11.98 9.70 4.83
C LEU A 75 -11.15 8.66 4.08
N VAL A 76 -11.39 7.37 4.31
CA VAL A 76 -10.65 6.30 3.64
C VAL A 76 -10.80 6.40 2.13
N ARG A 77 -12.02 6.63 1.61
CA ARG A 77 -12.27 6.78 0.16
C ARG A 77 -11.58 8.02 -0.44
N ALA A 78 -11.36 9.08 0.32
CA ALA A 78 -10.67 10.28 -0.14
C ALA A 78 -9.20 10.02 -0.50
N TYR A 79 -8.59 9.00 0.10
CA TYR A 79 -7.24 8.53 -0.25
C TYR A 79 -7.21 7.58 -1.46
N ASP A 80 -8.37 7.23 -2.02
CA ASP A 80 -8.53 6.25 -3.11
C ASP A 80 -7.66 4.98 -2.90
N PRO A 81 -7.80 4.25 -1.78
CA PRO A 81 -6.89 3.16 -1.45
C PRO A 81 -7.09 1.98 -2.41
N CYS A 82 -6.04 1.59 -3.12
CA CYS A 82 -6.03 0.30 -3.80
C CYS A 82 -5.59 -0.80 -2.82
N ILE A 83 -6.54 -1.41 -2.09
CA ILE A 83 -6.24 -2.47 -1.10
C ILE A 83 -5.59 -3.70 -1.74
N SER A 84 -6.09 -4.11 -2.91
CA SER A 84 -5.52 -5.22 -3.69
C SER A 84 -4.08 -4.97 -4.11
N CYS A 85 -3.71 -3.70 -4.33
CA CYS A 85 -2.34 -3.32 -4.66
C CYS A 85 -1.45 -3.33 -3.41
N SER A 86 -1.94 -2.87 -2.25
CA SER A 86 -1.14 -2.77 -1.01
C SER A 86 -0.88 -4.09 -0.29
N THR A 87 -1.58 -5.16 -0.67
CA THR A 87 -1.46 -6.46 -0.01
C THR A 87 -0.79 -7.45 -0.95
N HIS A 88 0.45 -7.84 -0.63
CA HIS A 88 1.22 -8.85 -1.39
C HIS A 88 1.32 -10.19 -0.64
N TYR A 89 0.45 -10.44 0.33
CA TYR A 89 0.54 -11.61 1.20
C TYR A 89 -0.08 -12.84 0.52
N LEU A 90 0.76 -13.78 0.08
CA LEU A 90 0.36 -15.12 -0.31
C LEU A 90 1.20 -16.15 0.45
N ASN A 91 0.53 -17.11 1.10
CA ASN A 91 1.18 -18.30 1.65
C ASN A 91 0.96 -19.46 0.65
N VAL A 92 2.02 -19.86 -0.05
CA VAL A 92 1.94 -20.88 -1.12
C VAL A 92 2.75 -22.10 -0.73
N THR A 93 2.10 -23.26 -0.68
CA THR A 93 2.77 -24.56 -0.61
C THR A 93 2.91 -25.09 -2.03
N PHE A 94 4.13 -25.13 -2.55
CA PHE A 94 4.40 -25.75 -3.85
C PHE A 94 4.35 -27.27 -3.71
N VAL A 95 3.40 -27.90 -4.40
CA VAL A 95 3.39 -29.35 -4.63
C VAL A 95 3.99 -29.62 -6.01
N LYS A 96 4.97 -30.51 -6.06
CA LYS A 96 5.58 -31.02 -7.29
C LYS A 96 4.64 -32.00 -8.00
#